data_AF-A0A258BSC8-F1
#
_entry.id   AF-A0A258BSC8-F1
#
_cell.length_a   1.000
_cell.length_b   1.000
_cell.length_c   1.000
_cell.angle_alpha   90.00
_cell.angle_beta   90.00
_cell.angle_gamma   90.00
#
_symmetry.space_group_name_H-M   'P 1'
#
loop_
_entity.id
_entity.type
_entity.pdbx_description
1 polymer ?
#
loop_
_entity_poly.entity_id
_entity_poly.type
_entity_poly.pdbx_seq_one_letter_code
_entity_poly.pdbx_strand_id
1 'polypeptide(L)'
;MFTRARSSRLSKTPEPETPYREAQQLWDRRMGSSLAHARTWRTAAFASLTLAGAMAAGVVVLALRPAAVPFVIEASETGEARLVGPAQSAYEPSDAQLSWHLARFVEMIRALPSDPIVVRQNWLRAYDWATQGGAQVLNAMADEENPFDK
;
A
#
# COMPACT_ATOMS: atom_id res chain seq x y z
N MET A 1 -48.18 -2.11 -17.24
CA MET A 1 -49.54 -2.15 -16.65
C MET A 1 -49.39 -2.64 -15.21
N PHE A 2 -49.30 -1.74 -14.23
CA PHE A 2 -49.04 -2.08 -12.83
C PHE A 2 -50.36 -2.11 -12.05
N THR A 3 -50.82 -3.30 -11.68
CA THR A 3 -52.00 -3.49 -10.83
C THR A 3 -51.62 -3.19 -9.39
N ARG A 4 -52.01 -2.00 -8.88
CA ARG A 4 -51.99 -1.72 -7.44
C ARG A 4 -52.97 -2.65 -6.74
N ALA A 5 -52.47 -3.55 -5.90
CA ALA A 5 -53.30 -4.35 -5.02
C ALA A 5 -54.11 -3.42 -4.10
N ARG A 6 -55.44 -3.58 -4.14
CA ARG A 6 -56.38 -2.78 -3.34
C ARG A 6 -56.25 -3.26 -1.88
N SER A 7 -55.47 -2.55 -1.08
CA SER A 7 -55.37 -2.78 0.37
C SER A 7 -56.76 -2.61 0.99
N SER A 8 -57.44 -3.72 1.32
CA SER A 8 -58.63 -3.68 2.14
C SER A 8 -58.24 -3.17 3.52
N ARG A 9 -58.73 -1.98 3.89
CA ARG A 9 -58.67 -1.48 5.27
C ARG A 9 -59.69 -2.24 6.11
N LEU A 10 -59.51 -3.56 6.26
CA LEU A 10 -59.95 -4.18 7.50
C LEU A 10 -58.98 -3.66 8.55
N SER A 11 -59.40 -2.66 9.31
CA SER A 11 -58.76 -2.34 10.58
C SER A 11 -58.57 -3.66 11.31
N LYS A 12 -57.31 -4.08 11.53
CA LYS A 12 -57.01 -5.11 12.53
C LYS A 12 -57.75 -4.67 13.79
N THR A 13 -58.77 -5.42 14.20
CA THR A 13 -59.43 -5.18 15.48
C THR A 13 -58.31 -5.12 16.51
N PRO A 14 -58.17 -4.02 17.26
CA PRO A 14 -57.15 -3.97 18.31
C PRO A 14 -57.43 -5.15 19.22
N GLU A 15 -56.46 -6.07 19.28
CA GLU A 15 -56.55 -7.23 20.16
C GLU A 15 -56.75 -6.72 21.59
N PRO A 16 -57.64 -7.33 22.39
CA PRO A 16 -58.02 -6.81 23.70
C PRO A 16 -56.80 -6.65 24.61
N GLU A 17 -56.73 -5.52 25.32
CA GLU A 17 -55.72 -5.27 26.35
C GLU A 17 -56.09 -6.10 27.59
N THR A 18 -55.37 -7.21 27.77
CA THR A 18 -55.49 -8.06 28.96
C THR A 18 -54.30 -7.81 29.88
N PRO A 19 -54.46 -7.97 31.21
CA PRO A 19 -53.36 -7.81 32.17
C PRO A 19 -52.16 -8.72 31.85
N TYR A 20 -52.43 -9.90 31.30
CA TYR A 20 -51.40 -10.83 30.84
C TYR A 20 -50.54 -10.24 29.70
N ARG A 21 -51.17 -9.50 28.79
CA ARG A 21 -50.50 -8.87 27.66
C ARG A 21 -49.65 -7.68 28.07
N GLU A 22 -50.10 -6.87 29.03
CA GLU A 22 -49.30 -5.79 29.60
C GLU A 22 -48.02 -6.31 30.26
N ALA A 23 -48.12 -7.43 30.99
CA ALA A 23 -46.96 -8.11 31.58
C ALA A 23 -45.97 -8.59 30.51
N GLN A 24 -46.45 -9.18 29.41
CA GLN A 24 -45.60 -9.58 28.28
C GLN A 24 -44.91 -8.38 27.63
N GLN A 25 -45.63 -7.27 27.40
CA GLN A 25 -45.02 -6.06 26.83
C GLN A 25 -43.96 -5.43 27.74
N LEU A 26 -44.16 -5.45 29.07
CA LEU A 26 -43.16 -4.97 30.03
C LEU A 26 -41.87 -5.81 29.97
N TRP A 27 -42.01 -7.13 29.83
CA TRP A 27 -40.88 -8.04 29.63
C TRP A 27 -40.15 -7.76 28.31
N ASP A 28 -40.90 -7.65 27.21
CA ASP A 28 -40.34 -7.37 25.88
C ASP A 28 -39.63 -6.01 25.83
N ARG A 29 -40.15 -4.99 26.52
CA ARG A 29 -39.47 -3.68 26.63
C ARG A 29 -38.16 -3.78 27.42
N ARG A 30 -38.09 -4.63 28.44
CA ARG A 30 -36.87 -4.83 29.25
C ARG A 30 -35.81 -5.66 28.53
N MET A 31 -36.22 -6.75 27.89
CA MET A 31 -35.29 -7.71 27.26
C MET A 31 -35.00 -7.39 25.78
N GLY A 32 -35.95 -6.77 25.09
CA GLY A 32 -35.90 -6.57 23.64
C GLY A 32 -34.75 -5.69 23.17
N SER A 33 -34.37 -4.66 23.93
CA SER A 33 -33.23 -3.79 23.58
C SER A 33 -31.92 -4.57 23.61
N SER A 34 -31.71 -5.41 24.62
CA SER A 34 -30.48 -6.21 24.77
C SER A 34 -30.30 -7.22 23.62
N LEU A 35 -31.37 -7.90 23.23
CA LEU A 35 -31.38 -8.86 22.12
C LEU A 35 -31.19 -8.16 20.76
N ALA A 36 -31.83 -7.00 20.57
CA ALA A 36 -31.65 -6.20 19.36
C ALA A 36 -30.21 -5.70 19.22
N HIS A 37 -29.63 -5.16 20.30
CA HIS A 37 -28.23 -4.75 20.31
C HIS A 37 -27.28 -5.92 20.04
N ALA A 38 -27.48 -7.07 20.69
CA ALA A 38 -26.65 -8.25 20.45
C ALA A 38 -26.68 -8.69 18.99
N ARG A 39 -27.85 -8.67 18.34
CA ARG A 39 -27.98 -8.98 16.91
C ARG A 39 -27.24 -7.96 16.03
N THR A 40 -27.43 -6.66 16.30
CA THR A 40 -26.76 -5.58 15.57
C THR A 40 -25.24 -5.66 15.71
N TRP A 41 -24.73 -5.94 16.92
CA TRP A 41 -23.30 -6.09 17.17
C TRP A 41 -22.70 -7.31 16.46
N ARG A 42 -23.43 -8.45 16.43
CA ARG A 42 -22.99 -9.62 15.66
C ARG A 42 -22.92 -9.29 14.17
N THR A 43 -23.92 -8.59 13.62
CA THR A 43 -23.89 -8.19 12.21
C THR A 43 -22.77 -7.19 11.92
N ALA A 44 -22.52 -6.23 12.82
CA ALA A 44 -21.42 -5.27 12.68
C ALA A 44 -20.05 -5.97 12.71
N ALA A 45 -19.86 -6.92 13.62
CA ALA A 45 -18.62 -7.71 13.70
C ALA A 45 -18.38 -8.49 12.42
N PHE A 46 -19.37 -9.23 11.90
CA PHE A 46 -19.21 -9.96 10.65
C PHE A 46 -18.99 -9.04 9.43
N ALA A 47 -19.67 -7.89 9.38
CA ALA A 47 -19.44 -6.90 8.33
C ALA A 47 -18.00 -6.36 8.37
N SER A 48 -17.49 -6.02 9.56
CA SER A 48 -16.11 -5.56 9.72
C SER A 48 -15.07 -6.62 9.36
N LEU A 49 -15.30 -7.90 9.73
CA LEU A 49 -14.40 -9.00 9.37
C LEU A 49 -14.39 -9.24 7.86
N THR A 50 -15.55 -9.19 7.23
CA THR A 50 -15.67 -9.36 5.76
C THR A 50 -14.95 -8.21 5.04
N LEU A 51 -15.14 -6.97 5.50
CA LEU A 51 -14.45 -5.81 4.95
C LEU A 51 -12.93 -5.91 5.12
N ALA A 52 -12.46 -6.27 6.31
CA ALA A 52 -11.03 -6.46 6.57
C ALA A 52 -10.43 -7.57 5.70
N GLY A 53 -11.13 -8.71 5.57
CA GLY A 53 -10.73 -9.81 4.69
C GLY A 53 -10.67 -9.40 3.22
N ALA A 54 -11.66 -8.65 2.74
CA ALA A 54 -11.68 -8.12 1.39
C ALA A 54 -10.52 -7.15 1.12
N MET A 55 -10.21 -6.26 2.09
CA MET A 55 -9.04 -5.36 1.97
C MET A 55 -7.72 -6.15 1.96
N ALA A 56 -7.55 -7.11 2.87
CA ALA A 56 -6.35 -7.95 2.90
C ALA A 56 -6.16 -8.72 1.59
N ALA A 57 -7.23 -9.33 1.06
CA ALA A 57 -7.20 -9.99 -0.24
C ALA A 57 -6.84 -9.02 -1.38
N GLY A 58 -7.41 -7.81 -1.38
CA GLY A 58 -7.08 -6.77 -2.36
C GLY A 58 -5.61 -6.38 -2.33
N VAL A 59 -5.03 -6.22 -1.14
CA VAL A 59 -3.60 -5.94 -0.96
C VAL A 59 -2.73 -7.10 -1.47
N VAL A 60 -3.09 -8.35 -1.17
CA VAL A 60 -2.37 -9.52 -1.68
C VAL A 60 -2.41 -9.57 -3.20
N VAL A 61 -3.57 -9.33 -3.81
CA VAL A 61 -3.71 -9.26 -5.27
C VAL A 61 -2.84 -8.16 -5.86
N LEU A 62 -2.75 -6.99 -5.22
CA LEU A 62 -1.89 -5.90 -5.67
C LEU A 62 -0.39 -6.26 -5.54
N ALA A 63 0.00 -6.88 -4.42
CA ALA A 63 1.37 -7.30 -4.16
C ALA A 63 1.85 -8.40 -5.11
N LEU A 64 0.93 -9.25 -5.58
CA LEU A 64 1.22 -10.31 -6.55
C LEU A 64 1.21 -9.81 -8.01
N ARG A 65 0.89 -8.54 -8.28
CA ARG A 65 0.96 -8.02 -9.65
C ARG A 65 2.42 -7.98 -10.11
N PRO A 66 2.76 -8.57 -11.27
CA PRO A 66 4.11 -8.49 -11.81
C PRO A 66 4.51 -7.02 -12.01
N ALA A 67 5.75 -6.67 -11.65
CA ALA A 67 6.34 -5.40 -12.03
C ALA A 67 6.36 -5.27 -13.56
N ALA A 68 6.16 -4.06 -14.07
CA ALA A 68 6.22 -3.78 -15.50
C ALA A 68 7.55 -4.29 -16.07
N VAL A 69 7.50 -5.07 -17.15
CA VAL A 69 8.69 -5.63 -17.81
C VAL A 69 9.51 -4.46 -18.36
N PRO A 70 10.74 -4.22 -17.86
CA PRO A 70 11.60 -3.20 -18.42
C PRO A 70 12.11 -3.67 -19.79
N PHE A 71 12.08 -2.79 -20.79
CA PHE A 71 12.68 -3.04 -22.09
C PHE A 71 14.11 -2.50 -22.07
N VAL A 72 15.11 -3.37 -22.27
CA VAL A 72 16.51 -2.97 -22.46
C VAL A 72 16.78 -2.92 -23.96
N ILE A 73 17.26 -1.77 -24.43
CA ILE A 73 17.68 -1.59 -25.82
C ILE A 73 19.21 -1.62 -25.81
N GLU A 74 19.82 -2.68 -26.33
CA GLU A 74 21.25 -2.70 -26.61
C GLU A 74 21.51 -1.91 -27.89
N ALA A 75 22.32 -0.86 -27.79
CA ALA A 75 22.89 -0.20 -28.96
C ALA A 75 24.13 -1.00 -29.39
N SER A 76 24.10 -1.59 -30.58
CA SER A 76 25.30 -2.15 -31.23
C SER A 76 26.38 -1.08 -31.37
N GLU A 77 27.66 -1.45 -31.40
CA GLU A 77 28.78 -0.54 -31.72
C GLU A 77 28.59 0.23 -33.04
N THR A 78 27.74 -0.28 -33.94
CA THR A 78 27.36 0.34 -35.21
C THR A 78 26.12 1.23 -35.14
N GLY A 79 25.49 1.40 -33.97
CA GLY A 79 24.30 2.25 -33.77
C GLY A 79 22.97 1.62 -34.19
N GLU A 80 22.96 0.36 -34.60
CA GLU A 80 21.71 -0.35 -34.88
C GLU A 80 21.01 -0.75 -33.56
N ALA A 81 19.81 -0.20 -33.36
CA ALA A 81 18.95 -0.56 -32.23
C ALA A 81 18.32 -1.93 -32.51
N ARG A 82 18.89 -2.98 -31.93
CA ARG A 82 18.32 -4.33 -32.03
C ARG A 82 17.37 -4.56 -30.85
N LEU A 83 16.10 -4.81 -31.16
CA LEU A 83 15.07 -5.10 -30.17
C LEU A 83 15.31 -6.52 -29.62
N VAL A 84 16.07 -6.62 -28.53
CA VAL A 84 16.14 -7.85 -27.74
C VAL A 84 14.80 -7.95 -27.01
N GLY A 85 14.16 -9.11 -27.04
CA GLY A 85 12.77 -9.31 -26.59
C GLY A 85 12.50 -8.96 -25.12
N PRO A 86 11.31 -9.26 -24.58
CA PRO A 86 10.97 -8.98 -23.18
C PRO A 86 12.07 -9.53 -22.26
N ALA A 87 12.56 -8.72 -21.32
CA ALA A 87 13.65 -9.05 -20.40
C ALA A 87 13.26 -10.26 -19.53
N GLN A 88 13.51 -11.47 -20.03
CA GLN A 88 13.27 -12.73 -19.33
C GLN A 88 14.45 -13.12 -18.42
N SER A 89 15.63 -12.54 -18.64
CA SER A 89 16.81 -12.75 -17.80
C SER A 89 17.01 -11.57 -16.85
N ALA A 90 17.44 -11.87 -15.62
CA ALA A 90 18.04 -10.85 -14.78
C ALA A 90 19.16 -10.17 -15.60
N TYR A 91 19.12 -8.84 -15.69
CA TYR A 91 20.18 -8.08 -16.34
C TYR A 91 21.48 -8.34 -15.60
N GLU A 92 22.47 -8.88 -16.30
CA GLU A 92 23.79 -9.17 -15.77
C GLU A 92 24.74 -8.08 -16.29
N PRO A 93 25.04 -7.04 -15.47
CA PRO A 93 25.92 -5.96 -15.89
C PRO A 93 27.32 -6.49 -16.17
N SER A 94 28.00 -5.92 -17.16
CA SER A 94 29.39 -6.31 -17.45
C SER A 94 30.35 -5.80 -16.38
N ASP A 95 31.50 -6.47 -16.21
CA ASP A 95 32.53 -6.05 -15.25
C ASP A 95 33.00 -4.61 -15.46
N ALA A 96 33.06 -4.15 -16.72
CA ALA A 96 33.39 -2.77 -17.06
C ALA A 96 32.33 -1.78 -16.55
N GLN A 97 31.05 -2.14 -16.64
CA GLN A 97 29.96 -1.31 -16.11
C GLN A 97 29.98 -1.28 -14.59
N LEU A 98 30.18 -2.44 -13.95
CA LEU A 98 30.23 -2.53 -12.48
C LEU A 98 31.41 -1.73 -11.92
N SER A 99 32.60 -1.90 -12.49
CA SER A 99 33.80 -1.15 -12.07
C SER A 99 33.65 0.35 -12.24
N TRP A 100 33.03 0.81 -13.33
CA TRP A 100 32.76 2.23 -13.53
C TRP A 100 31.81 2.80 -12.47
N HIS A 101 30.69 2.12 -12.18
CA HIS A 101 29.73 2.58 -11.17
C HIS A 101 30.35 2.58 -9.78
N LEU A 102 31.11 1.54 -9.41
CA LEU A 102 31.80 1.49 -8.12
C LEU A 102 32.85 2.59 -7.97
N ALA A 103 33.69 2.79 -8.99
CA ALA A 103 34.68 3.86 -8.99
C ALA A 103 34.02 5.23 -8.84
N ARG A 104 32.95 5.48 -9.58
CA ARG A 104 32.21 6.74 -9.55
C ARG A 104 31.52 6.97 -8.21
N PHE A 105 30.96 5.93 -7.60
CA PHE A 105 30.35 6.02 -6.28
C PHE A 105 31.38 6.42 -5.21
N VAL A 106 32.53 5.75 -5.21
CA VAL A 106 33.63 6.06 -4.28
C VAL A 106 34.17 7.48 -4.50
N GLU A 107 34.29 7.90 -5.76
CA GLU A 107 34.68 9.27 -6.10
C GLU A 107 33.69 10.29 -5.53
N MET A 108 32.38 10.07 -5.68
CA MET A 108 31.36 11.01 -5.19
C MET A 108 31.40 11.20 -3.67
N ILE A 109 31.61 10.13 -2.90
CA ILE A 109 31.61 10.21 -1.43
C ILE A 109 32.97 10.68 -0.86
N ARG A 110 34.08 10.48 -1.58
CA ARG A 110 35.44 10.81 -1.11
C ARG A 110 36.08 12.03 -1.76
N ALA A 111 35.49 12.58 -2.83
CA ALA A 111 36.01 13.78 -3.44
C ALA A 111 35.89 14.97 -2.47
N LEU A 112 36.94 15.78 -2.40
CA LEU A 112 36.95 17.05 -1.67
C LEU A 112 37.16 18.25 -2.64
N PRO A 113 36.12 18.62 -3.41
CA PRO A 113 36.12 19.85 -4.21
C PRO A 113 36.30 21.09 -3.35
N SER A 114 36.89 22.14 -3.92
CA SER A 114 37.01 23.45 -3.25
C SER A 114 35.68 24.21 -3.14
N ASP A 115 34.63 23.79 -3.84
CA ASP A 115 33.30 24.41 -3.80
C ASP A 115 32.32 23.54 -2.98
N PRO A 116 31.75 24.05 -1.87
CA PRO A 116 30.81 23.30 -1.03
C PRO A 116 29.52 22.89 -1.76
N ILE A 117 29.13 23.59 -2.83
CA ILE A 117 27.98 23.21 -3.65
C ILE A 117 28.26 21.90 -4.38
N VAL A 118 29.47 21.72 -4.90
CA VAL A 118 29.87 20.50 -5.61
C VAL A 118 29.96 19.31 -4.66
N VAL A 119 30.48 19.52 -3.44
CA VAL A 119 30.45 18.50 -2.38
C VAL A 119 29.03 18.01 -2.15
N ARG A 120 28.08 18.95 -1.94
CA ARG A 120 26.66 18.62 -1.75
C ARG A 120 26.06 17.85 -2.92
N GLN A 121 26.34 18.28 -4.15
CA GLN A 121 25.83 17.60 -5.35
C GLN A 121 26.37 16.18 -5.49
N ASN A 122 27.63 15.94 -5.11
CA ASN A 122 28.22 14.61 -5.15
C ASN A 122 27.57 13.69 -4.12
N TRP A 123 27.35 14.19 -2.90
CA TRP A 123 26.66 13.43 -1.85
C TRP A 123 25.20 13.13 -2.22
N LEU A 124 24.46 14.09 -2.77
CA LEU A 124 23.09 13.85 -3.25
C LEU A 124 23.05 12.77 -4.35
N ARG A 125 23.98 12.81 -5.31
CA ARG A 125 24.09 11.77 -6.34
C ARG A 125 24.46 10.40 -5.77
N ALA A 126 25.28 10.35 -4.71
CA ALA A 126 25.57 9.11 -4.02
C ALA A 126 24.34 8.53 -3.32
N TYR A 127 23.47 9.38 -2.72
CA TYR A 127 22.21 8.93 -2.14
C TYR A 127 21.26 8.34 -3.17
N ASP A 128 21.22 8.89 -4.39
CA ASP A 128 20.38 8.36 -5.48
C ASP A 128 20.78 6.92 -5.89
N TRP A 129 22.03 6.52 -5.65
CA TRP A 129 22.55 5.19 -5.97
C TRP A 129 22.45 4.21 -4.80
N ALA A 130 22.15 4.70 -3.59
CA ALA A 130 22.11 3.91 -2.38
C ALA A 130 20.72 3.32 -2.12
N THR A 131 20.68 2.10 -1.60
CA THR A 131 19.46 1.56 -1.00
C THR A 131 19.16 2.27 0.33
N GLN A 132 17.96 2.08 0.88
CA GLN A 132 17.60 2.67 2.18
C GLN A 132 18.60 2.31 3.30
N GLY A 133 19.12 1.08 3.31
CA GLY A 133 20.18 0.68 4.25
C GLY A 133 21.52 1.35 3.95
N GLY A 134 21.90 1.49 2.68
CA GLY A 134 23.11 2.20 2.28
C GLY A 134 23.09 3.69 2.65
N ALA A 135 21.94 4.34 2.50
CA ALA A 135 21.77 5.74 2.89
C ALA A 135 21.97 5.96 4.40
N GLN A 136 21.58 5.00 5.25
CA GLN A 136 21.82 5.08 6.70
C GLN A 136 23.33 5.03 7.02
N VAL A 137 24.08 4.20 6.32
CA VAL A 137 25.55 4.11 6.47
C VAL A 137 26.20 5.41 6.00
N LEU A 138 25.76 5.98 4.88
CA LEU A 138 26.26 7.27 4.38
C LEU A 138 25.97 8.41 5.37
N ASN A 139 24.78 8.45 5.98
CA ASN A 139 24.46 9.46 7.00
C ASN A 139 25.42 9.36 8.20
N ALA A 140 25.65 8.14 8.72
CA ALA A 140 26.58 7.93 9.82
C ALA A 140 28.02 8.38 9.47
N MET A 141 28.45 8.13 8.24
CA MET A 141 29.75 8.61 7.74
C MET A 141 29.81 10.14 7.65
N ALA A 142 28.74 10.78 7.17
CA ALA A 142 28.67 12.24 7.08
C ALA A 142 28.72 12.91 8.45
N ASP A 143 28.09 12.29 9.46
CA ASP A 143 28.08 12.79 10.84
C ASP A 143 29.48 12.74 11.47
N GLU A 144 30.27 11.71 11.19
CA GLU A 144 31.64 11.58 11.71
C GLU A 144 32.65 12.50 11.01
N GLU A 145 32.58 12.56 9.68
CA GLU A 145 33.65 13.18 8.87
C GLU A 145 33.36 14.64 8.49
N ASN A 146 32.11 15.07 8.67
CA ASN A 146 31.52 16.38 8.35
C ASN A 146 32.08 16.98 7.04
N PRO A 147 31.68 16.43 5.88
CA PRO A 147 32.23 16.81 4.58
C PRO A 147 31.87 18.23 4.13
N PHE A 148 30.93 18.91 4.80
CA PHE A 148 30.43 20.22 4.39
C PHE A 148 31.14 21.41 5.07
N ASP A 149 31.90 21.15 6.13
CA ASP A 149 32.56 22.17 6.95
C ASP A 149 34.08 22.28 6.67
N LYS A 150 34.60 21.55 5.68
CA LYS A 150 36.02 21.59 5.23
C LYS A 150 36.17 22.46 3.97
#